data_AF-A0A260A4D5-F1
#
_entry.id   AF-A0A260A4D5-F1
#
_cell.length_a   1.000
_cell.length_b   1.000
_cell.length_c   1.000
_cell.angle_alpha   90.00
_cell.angle_beta   90.00
_cell.angle_gamma   90.00
#
_symmetry.space_group_name_H-M   'P 1'
#
loop_
_entity.id
_entity.type
_entity.pdbx_description
1 polymer ?
#
loop_
_entity_poly.entity_id
_entity_poly.type
_entity_poly.pdbx_seq_one_letter_code
_entity_poly.pdbx_strand_id
1 'polypeptide(L)'
;MSTASALIVAALLLGALVGWFARSISADPDRRQATHNPARNHAVPQHVSPTSDGSPDRRLVDALIGVHDLGDGVSATDRISEELHRVGVVRLDAQPGTLFDSSSQKAVHSVAAPTPDRVGTIAEAVRPGWAGPGGIIRYTEVSVYGPASAGA
;
A
#
# COMPACT_ATOMS: atom_id res chain seq x y z
N MET A 1 -39.45 -4.74 46.87
CA MET A 1 -39.38 -3.85 45.67
C MET A 1 -38.26 -4.43 44.80
N SER A 2 -38.54 -5.42 43.94
CA SER A 2 -38.99 -5.29 42.52
C SER A 2 -38.00 -4.45 41.69
N THR A 3 -37.36 -4.86 40.58
CA THR A 3 -37.38 -6.10 39.78
C THR A 3 -36.26 -5.99 38.72
N ALA A 4 -35.61 -7.12 38.41
CA ALA A 4 -35.29 -7.67 37.08
C ALA A 4 -34.91 -6.71 35.91
N SER A 5 -33.77 -6.82 35.23
CA SER A 5 -33.24 -7.90 34.35
C SER A 5 -33.27 -7.45 32.88
N ALA A 6 -32.16 -7.65 32.14
CA ALA A 6 -32.20 -8.18 30.77
C ALA A 6 -30.79 -8.56 30.30
N LEU A 7 -30.48 -9.84 30.43
CA LEU A 7 -29.49 -10.58 29.64
C LEU A 7 -29.97 -10.68 28.18
N ILE A 8 -29.06 -10.64 27.21
CA ILE A 8 -29.27 -11.30 25.92
C ILE A 8 -28.13 -12.28 25.67
N VAL A 9 -28.54 -13.53 25.56
CA VAL A 9 -27.77 -14.76 25.35
C VAL A 9 -27.53 -14.97 23.86
N ALA A 10 -26.40 -15.61 23.55
CA ALA A 10 -25.95 -16.04 22.23
C ALA A 10 -26.90 -17.03 21.52
N ALA A 11 -26.88 -17.03 20.19
CA ALA A 11 -27.19 -18.21 19.38
C ALA A 11 -26.51 -18.15 18.00
N LEU A 12 -25.65 -19.14 17.76
CA LEU A 12 -25.02 -19.54 16.51
C LEU A 12 -26.06 -20.10 15.52
N LEU A 13 -25.94 -19.78 14.22
CA LEU A 13 -26.19 -20.68 13.08
C LEU A 13 -25.38 -20.16 11.86
N LEU A 14 -24.21 -20.73 11.53
CA LEU A 14 -23.93 -21.88 10.64
C LEU A 14 -23.95 -21.54 9.14
N GLY A 15 -22.82 -21.79 8.44
CA GLY A 15 -22.70 -21.79 6.98
C GLY A 15 -21.26 -21.54 6.50
N ALA A 16 -20.32 -22.47 6.70
CA ALA A 16 -19.99 -23.57 5.78
C ALA A 16 -18.91 -23.20 4.73
N LEU A 17 -17.65 -23.62 4.97
CA LEU A 17 -16.73 -24.27 4.02
C LEU A 17 -15.28 -24.27 4.58
N VAL A 18 -15.01 -25.11 5.59
CA VAL A 18 -13.63 -25.53 5.90
C VAL A 18 -13.46 -26.90 5.27
N GLY A 19 -13.00 -26.89 4.02
CA GLY A 19 -12.70 -28.07 3.23
C GLY A 19 -11.46 -28.78 3.78
N TRP A 20 -11.66 -30.06 4.05
CA TRP A 20 -10.67 -31.06 4.43
C TRP A 20 -9.33 -30.97 3.68
N PHE A 21 -8.23 -30.98 4.41
CA PHE A 21 -6.93 -31.42 3.88
C PHE A 21 -6.37 -32.56 4.73
N ALA A 22 -6.99 -33.74 4.61
CA ALA A 22 -6.29 -34.99 4.85
C ALA A 22 -5.52 -35.32 3.56
N ARG A 23 -4.22 -34.99 3.51
CA ARG A 23 -3.33 -35.47 2.45
C ARG A 23 -2.39 -36.51 3.05
N SER A 24 -2.73 -37.75 2.75
CA SER A 24 -1.98 -38.97 3.02
C SER A 24 -0.54 -38.88 2.52
N ILE A 25 0.40 -39.29 3.37
CA ILE A 25 1.80 -39.51 3.03
C ILE A 25 1.89 -40.92 2.44
N SER A 26 1.83 -41.02 1.11
CA SER A 26 2.23 -42.24 0.41
C SER A 26 3.73 -42.15 0.12
N ALA A 27 4.49 -43.02 0.79
CA ALA A 27 5.88 -43.30 0.46
C ALA A 27 5.91 -44.08 -0.87
N ASP A 28 6.60 -43.54 -1.87
CA ASP A 28 6.85 -44.18 -3.15
C ASP A 28 8.35 -44.53 -3.24
N PRO A 29 8.73 -45.81 -3.15
CA PRO A 29 10.09 -46.25 -3.37
C PRO A 29 10.25 -46.86 -4.76
N ASP A 30 10.13 -46.06 -5.83
CA ASP A 30 10.53 -46.53 -7.17
C ASP A 30 11.16 -45.46 -8.04
N ARG A 31 12.31 -44.94 -7.60
CA ARG A 31 13.19 -44.12 -8.44
C ARG A 31 14.48 -44.86 -8.78
N ARG A 32 14.37 -45.87 -9.66
CA ARG A 32 15.53 -46.35 -10.43
C ARG A 32 15.53 -45.78 -11.85
N GLN A 33 16.53 -44.93 -12.04
CA GLN A 33 17.37 -44.78 -13.24
C GLN A 33 16.77 -44.18 -14.52
N ALA A 34 17.22 -42.95 -14.81
CA ALA A 34 17.53 -42.53 -16.17
C ALA A 34 18.85 -41.72 -16.14
N THR A 35 19.92 -42.39 -16.55
CA THR A 35 21.11 -41.89 -17.27
C THR A 35 21.63 -40.48 -16.94
N HIS A 36 22.79 -40.49 -16.27
CA HIS A 36 23.75 -39.39 -16.21
C HIS A 36 24.07 -38.87 -17.64
N ASN A 37 23.66 -37.64 -17.94
CA ASN A 37 24.05 -36.90 -19.14
C ASN A 37 24.98 -35.75 -18.74
N PRO A 38 26.32 -35.89 -18.88
CA PRO A 38 27.25 -34.82 -18.52
C PRO A 38 27.48 -33.91 -19.73
N ALA A 39 26.54 -33.01 -20.02
CA ALA A 39 26.78 -31.84 -20.88
C ALA A 39 25.59 -30.87 -20.85
N ARG A 40 25.17 -30.42 -19.67
CA ARG A 40 24.34 -29.22 -19.58
C ARG A 40 25.29 -28.08 -19.26
N ASN A 41 25.79 -27.42 -20.30
CA ASN A 41 26.34 -26.07 -20.19
C ASN A 41 25.35 -25.26 -19.34
N HIS A 42 25.70 -24.99 -18.08
CA HIS A 42 25.04 -23.97 -17.30
C HIS A 42 25.41 -22.64 -17.95
N ALA A 43 24.68 -22.29 -19.01
CA ALA A 43 24.51 -20.91 -19.36
C ALA A 43 23.84 -20.28 -18.13
N VAL A 44 24.67 -19.68 -17.27
CA VAL A 44 24.20 -18.74 -16.26
C VAL A 44 23.30 -17.78 -17.03
N PRO A 45 22.01 -17.64 -16.67
CA PRO A 45 21.19 -16.60 -17.25
C PRO A 45 21.96 -15.30 -17.00
N GLN A 46 22.49 -14.70 -18.06
CA GLN A 46 23.12 -13.40 -17.94
C GLN A 46 22.00 -12.50 -17.44
N HIS A 47 22.09 -12.12 -16.17
CA HIS A 47 21.27 -11.07 -15.62
C HIS A 47 21.70 -9.86 -16.43
N VAL A 48 20.93 -9.54 -17.48
CA VAL A 48 21.05 -8.28 -18.19
C VAL A 48 20.96 -7.23 -17.11
N SER A 49 22.11 -6.64 -16.79
CA SER A 49 22.14 -5.52 -15.88
C SER A 49 21.30 -4.46 -16.57
N PRO A 50 20.23 -3.93 -15.94
CA PRO A 50 19.51 -2.83 -16.53
C PRO A 50 20.54 -1.77 -16.89
N THR A 51 20.53 -1.32 -18.14
CA THR A 51 21.38 -0.24 -18.61
C THR A 51 21.16 0.94 -17.68
N SER A 52 22.12 1.17 -16.79
CA SER A 52 22.02 2.21 -15.78
C SER A 52 22.24 3.54 -16.49
N ASP A 53 21.15 4.16 -16.94
CA ASP A 53 21.14 5.53 -17.43
C ASP A 53 21.29 6.56 -16.29
N GLY A 54 21.65 6.09 -15.08
CA GLY A 54 21.72 6.87 -13.85
C GLY A 54 20.36 7.04 -13.15
N SER A 55 19.26 6.63 -13.77
CA SER A 55 17.93 6.71 -13.15
C SER A 55 17.71 5.56 -12.17
N PRO A 56 17.09 5.81 -11.00
CA PRO A 56 16.76 4.74 -10.06
C PRO A 56 15.76 3.77 -10.68
N ASP A 57 15.93 2.46 -10.41
CA ASP A 57 15.00 1.44 -10.87
C ASP A 57 13.60 1.73 -10.34
N ARG A 58 12.68 2.01 -11.25
CA ARG A 58 11.31 2.42 -10.93
C ARG A 58 10.58 1.37 -10.08
N ARG A 59 10.78 0.08 -10.36
CA ARG A 59 10.11 -1.00 -9.63
C ARG A 59 10.60 -1.08 -8.19
N LEU A 60 11.89 -0.83 -7.98
CA LEU A 60 12.47 -0.77 -6.64
C LEU A 60 11.94 0.43 -5.86
N VAL A 61 11.85 1.60 -6.50
CA VAL A 61 11.26 2.81 -5.88
C VAL A 61 9.81 2.56 -5.45
N ASP A 62 8.97 2.02 -6.34
CA ASP A 62 7.57 1.72 -6.02
C ASP A 62 7.46 0.68 -4.89
N ALA A 63 8.35 -0.32 -4.85
CA ALA A 63 8.38 -1.32 -3.77
C ALA A 63 8.79 -0.70 -2.43
N LEU A 64 9.81 0.17 -2.40
CA LEU A 64 10.26 0.85 -1.18
C LEU A 64 9.19 1.79 -0.65
N ILE A 65 8.49 2.52 -1.52
CA ILE A 65 7.34 3.33 -1.15
C ILE A 65 6.23 2.46 -0.54
N GLY A 66 5.97 1.29 -1.13
CA GLY A 66 5.01 0.33 -0.58
C GLY A 66 5.40 -0.17 0.82
N VAL A 67 6.68 -0.52 1.02
CA VAL A 67 7.19 -0.93 2.35
C VAL A 67 7.11 0.21 3.35
N HIS A 68 7.42 1.46 2.93
CA HIS A 68 7.27 2.63 3.77
C HIS A 68 5.84 2.82 4.26
N ASP A 69 4.85 2.65 3.37
CA ASP A 69 3.43 2.81 3.74
C ASP A 69 2.92 1.72 4.70
N LEU A 70 3.54 0.54 4.71
CA LEU A 70 3.23 -0.56 5.62
C LEU A 70 3.99 -0.47 6.95
N GLY A 71 4.95 0.43 7.07
CA GLY A 71 5.84 0.48 8.21
C GLY A 71 5.16 1.09 9.44
N ASP A 72 5.03 0.29 10.51
CA ASP A 72 4.53 0.76 11.80
C ASP A 72 5.64 1.36 12.68
N GLY A 73 6.90 1.30 12.23
CA GLY A 73 8.10 1.67 12.97
C GLY A 73 8.84 2.86 12.37
N VAL A 74 8.92 3.95 13.15
CA VAL A 74 9.49 5.26 12.77
C VAL A 74 10.89 5.13 12.15
N SER A 75 11.77 4.30 12.71
CA SER A 75 13.15 4.18 12.25
C SER A 75 13.29 3.55 10.86
N ALA A 76 12.41 2.63 10.48
CA ALA A 76 12.46 1.99 9.16
C ALA A 76 11.88 2.92 8.07
N THR A 77 10.78 3.60 8.37
CA THR A 77 10.15 4.56 7.45
C THR A 77 11.04 5.78 7.20
N ASP A 78 11.69 6.29 8.25
CA ASP A 78 12.64 7.40 8.13
C ASP A 78 13.84 7.00 7.27
N ARG A 79 14.39 5.80 7.51
CA ARG A 79 15.51 5.31 6.72
C ARG A 79 15.17 5.15 5.25
N ILE A 80 13.98 4.61 4.94
CA ILE A 80 13.52 4.48 3.56
C ILE A 80 13.35 5.86 2.92
N SER A 81 12.77 6.83 3.65
CA SER A 81 12.63 8.20 3.18
C SER A 81 13.98 8.86 2.86
N GLU A 82 14.99 8.66 3.71
CA GLU A 82 16.35 9.15 3.45
C GLU A 82 16.97 8.55 2.19
N GLU A 83 16.82 7.24 1.98
CA GLU A 83 17.36 6.55 0.80
C GLU A 83 16.69 7.02 -0.49
N LEU A 84 15.37 7.17 -0.46
CA LEU A 84 14.60 7.72 -1.58
C LEU A 84 15.04 9.16 -1.88
N HIS A 85 15.23 9.98 -0.85
CA HIS A 85 15.71 11.35 -1.02
C HIS A 85 17.08 11.42 -1.71
N ARG A 86 18.00 10.51 -1.35
CA ARG A 86 19.34 10.44 -1.99
C ARG A 86 19.29 10.15 -3.48
N VAL A 87 18.27 9.46 -3.97
CA VAL A 87 18.08 9.19 -5.40
C VAL A 87 17.12 10.19 -6.08
N GLY A 88 16.87 11.32 -5.43
CA GLY A 88 16.04 12.40 -5.96
C GLY A 88 14.53 12.16 -5.84
N VAL A 89 14.11 11.17 -5.05
CA VAL A 89 12.70 10.90 -4.76
C VAL A 89 12.31 11.60 -3.46
N VAL A 90 11.44 12.59 -3.56
CA VAL A 90 10.99 13.42 -2.43
C VAL A 90 9.58 13.06 -2.02
N ARG A 91 9.33 13.08 -0.71
CA ARG A 91 8.00 12.96 -0.15
C ARG A 91 7.24 14.28 -0.34
N LEU A 92 5.97 14.18 -0.71
CA LEU A 92 5.05 15.30 -0.82
C LEU A 92 4.02 15.21 0.30
N ASP A 93 3.98 16.22 1.15
CA ASP A 93 2.97 16.33 2.21
C ASP A 93 1.93 17.39 1.85
N ALA A 94 0.77 17.28 2.47
CA ALA A 94 -0.32 18.24 2.34
C ALA A 94 -0.62 18.86 3.70
N GLN A 95 -0.84 20.17 3.73
CA GLN A 95 -1.13 20.89 4.96
C GLN A 95 -2.64 21.14 5.06
N PRO A 96 -3.33 20.64 6.10
CA PRO A 96 -4.72 21.00 6.35
C PRO A 96 -4.92 22.52 6.42
N GLY A 97 -5.99 22.99 5.80
CA GLY A 97 -6.37 24.40 5.69
C GLY A 97 -5.79 25.14 4.48
N THR A 98 -4.87 24.56 3.71
CA THR A 98 -4.41 25.17 2.45
C THR A 98 -5.33 24.85 1.28
N LEU A 99 -5.25 25.60 0.19
CA LEU A 99 -5.99 25.29 -1.04
C LEU A 99 -5.58 23.94 -1.60
N PHE A 100 -6.55 23.20 -2.13
CA PHE A 100 -6.32 21.99 -2.89
C PHE A 100 -5.66 22.33 -4.25
N ASP A 101 -4.63 21.57 -4.60
CA ASP A 101 -3.90 21.71 -5.86
C ASP A 101 -3.88 20.38 -6.61
N SER A 102 -4.68 20.28 -7.68
CA SER A 102 -4.79 19.06 -8.49
C SER A 102 -3.52 18.73 -9.28
N SER A 103 -2.55 19.64 -9.37
CA SER A 103 -1.28 19.34 -10.04
C SER A 103 -0.37 18.42 -9.21
N SER A 104 -0.56 18.39 -7.89
CA SER A 104 0.26 17.63 -6.95
C SER A 104 -0.54 16.75 -5.98
N GLN A 105 -1.87 16.90 -5.95
CA GLN A 105 -2.76 16.24 -4.98
C GLN A 105 -3.94 15.56 -5.67
N LYS A 106 -4.46 14.52 -5.00
CA LYS A 106 -5.66 13.78 -5.39
C LYS A 106 -6.67 13.84 -4.25
N ALA A 107 -7.82 14.46 -4.50
CA ALA A 107 -8.95 14.44 -3.56
C ALA A 107 -9.58 13.04 -3.55
N VAL A 108 -9.42 12.31 -2.45
CA VAL A 108 -9.97 10.94 -2.29
C VAL A 108 -11.26 10.92 -1.48
N HIS A 109 -11.48 11.96 -0.66
CA HIS A 109 -12.72 12.18 0.08
C HIS A 109 -13.18 13.63 -0.04
N SER A 110 -14.49 13.82 0.04
CA SER A 110 -15.14 15.12 0.16
C SER A 110 -15.84 15.18 1.51
N VAL A 111 -15.58 16.23 2.28
CA VAL A 111 -16.15 16.44 3.62
C VAL A 111 -16.92 17.76 3.62
N ALA A 112 -18.07 17.83 4.29
CA ALA A 112 -18.82 19.07 4.40
C ALA A 112 -17.96 20.17 5.07
N ALA A 113 -17.86 21.33 4.41
CA ALA A 113 -17.15 22.47 4.96
C ALA A 113 -17.84 22.99 6.23
N PRO A 114 -17.11 23.28 7.32
CA PRO A 114 -17.68 23.86 8.53
C PRO A 114 -18.19 25.30 8.29
N THR A 115 -17.59 26.00 7.34
CA THR A 115 -17.96 27.34 6.90
C THR A 115 -17.73 27.48 5.38
N PRO A 116 -18.47 28.36 4.68
CA PRO A 116 -18.35 28.49 3.21
C PRO A 116 -16.95 28.88 2.71
N ASP A 117 -16.17 29.62 3.50
CA ASP A 117 -14.79 30.04 3.17
C ASP A 117 -13.77 28.89 3.19
N ARG A 118 -14.13 27.73 3.76
CA ARG A 118 -13.28 26.53 3.76
C ARG A 118 -13.44 25.66 2.52
N VAL A 119 -14.46 25.89 1.69
CA VAL A 119 -14.70 25.08 0.48
C VAL A 119 -13.48 25.15 -0.45
N GLY A 120 -13.03 23.99 -0.92
CA GLY A 120 -11.84 23.85 -1.78
C GLY A 120 -10.51 23.83 -1.03
N THR A 121 -10.52 23.90 0.31
CA THR A 121 -9.31 23.68 1.12
C THR A 121 -9.18 22.23 1.57
N ILE A 122 -7.95 21.83 1.87
CA ILE A 122 -7.61 20.52 2.40
C ILE A 122 -8.16 20.40 3.81
N ALA A 123 -9.03 19.42 4.03
CA ALA A 123 -9.54 19.06 5.35
C ALA A 123 -8.52 18.23 6.13
N GLU A 124 -7.92 17.25 5.45
CA GLU A 124 -7.00 16.29 6.07
C GLU A 124 -6.04 15.72 5.02
N ALA A 125 -4.80 15.45 5.43
CA ALA A 125 -3.86 14.66 4.65
C ALA A 125 -4.09 13.16 4.93
N VAL A 126 -4.47 12.40 3.91
CA VAL A 126 -4.82 10.98 4.04
C VAL A 126 -3.60 10.10 3.81
N ARG A 127 -2.81 10.41 2.77
CA ARG A 127 -1.60 9.67 2.43
C ARG A 127 -0.59 10.57 1.76
N PRO A 128 0.70 10.50 2.15
CA PRO A 128 1.75 11.29 1.50
C PRO A 128 1.91 10.89 0.03
N GLY A 129 2.25 11.88 -0.80
CA GLY A 129 2.65 11.68 -2.19
C GLY A 129 4.17 11.50 -2.32
N TRP A 130 4.61 11.25 -3.55
CA TRP A 130 6.03 11.12 -3.91
C TRP A 130 6.27 11.72 -5.30
N ALA A 131 7.37 12.44 -5.45
CA ALA A 131 7.87 12.93 -6.74
C ALA A 131 9.32 12.50 -6.94
N GLY A 132 9.70 12.20 -8.18
CA GLY A 132 11.07 11.91 -8.57
C GLY A 132 11.51 12.81 -9.72
N PRO A 133 12.71 12.57 -10.28
CA PRO A 133 13.24 13.38 -11.37
C PRO A 133 12.35 13.42 -12.62
N GLY A 134 11.59 12.35 -12.86
CA GLY A 134 10.62 12.23 -13.96
C GLY A 134 9.23 12.77 -13.67
N GLY A 135 9.01 13.44 -12.53
CA GLY A 135 7.71 13.97 -12.12
C GLY A 135 7.03 13.17 -11.00
N ILE A 136 5.71 13.31 -10.89
CA ILE A 136 4.93 12.69 -9.83
C ILE A 136 4.94 11.17 -9.97
N ILE A 137 5.40 10.52 -8.90
CA ILE A 137 5.37 9.07 -8.72
C ILE A 137 4.00 8.67 -8.16
N ARG A 138 3.51 9.44 -7.19
CA ARG A 138 2.21 9.28 -6.53
C ARG A 138 1.72 10.65 -6.05
N TYR A 139 0.47 10.98 -6.35
CA TYR A 139 -0.17 12.19 -5.81
C TYR A 139 -0.38 12.07 -4.30
N THR A 140 -0.28 13.19 -3.59
CA THR A 140 -0.70 13.25 -2.18
C THR A 140 -2.20 13.07 -2.10
N GLU A 141 -2.67 12.07 -1.35
CA GLU A 141 -4.10 11.82 -1.19
C GLU A 141 -4.62 12.64 -0.01
N VAL A 142 -5.71 13.36 -0.25
CA VAL A 142 -6.28 14.32 0.70
C VAL A 142 -7.80 14.21 0.75
N SER A 143 -8.35 14.60 1.90
CA SER A 143 -9.75 14.94 2.05
C SER A 143 -9.91 16.43 1.77
N VAL A 144 -10.88 16.83 0.94
CA VAL A 144 -11.13 18.24 0.60
C VAL A 144 -12.49 18.66 1.13
N TYR A 145 -12.58 19.88 1.64
CA TYR A 145 -13.87 20.46 2.03
C TYR A 145 -14.71 20.78 0.79
N GLY A 146 -15.86 20.12 0.67
CA GLY A 146 -16.90 20.42 -0.30
C GLY A 146 -18.00 21.32 0.29
N PRO A 147 -18.92 21.84 -0.53
CA PRO A 147 -20.09 22.55 -0.02
C PRO A 147 -20.87 21.67 0.95
N ALA A 148 -21.44 22.28 2.00
CA ALA A 148 -22.36 21.56 2.87
C ALA A 148 -23.52 21.03 2.01
N SER A 149 -23.72 19.71 1.99
CA SER A 149 -24.89 19.13 1.34
C SER A 149 -26.11 19.62 2.10
N ALA A 150 -26.95 20.43 1.46
CA ALA A 150 -28.27 20.74 2.00
C ALA A 150 -29.01 19.41 2.14
N GLY A 151 -29.40 19.04 3.36
CA GLY A 151 -30.14 17.81 3.62
C GLY A 151 -31.35 17.74 2.69
N ALA A 152 -31.41 16.68 1.89
CA ALA A 152 -32.56 16.31 1.08
C ALA A 152 -33.67 15.75 1.96
#